data_AF-A0A6J6TDY4-F1
#
_entry.id   AF-A0A6J6TDY4-F1
#
_cell.length_a   1.000
_cell.length_b   1.000
_cell.length_c   1.000
_cell.angle_alpha   90.00
_cell.angle_beta   90.00
_cell.angle_gamma   90.00
#
_symmetry.space_group_name_H-M   'P 1'
#
loop_
_entity.id
_entity.type
_entity.pdbx_description
1 polymer ?
#
loop_
_entity_poly.entity_id
_entity_poly.type
_entity_poly.pdbx_seq_one_letter_code
_entity_poly.pdbx_strand_id
1 'polypeptide(L)' 'MCNGTLAGHVVTDRLQRIEVPTLIMSGKYDECTATTAGAYHSGIKGSRWELFEESSHLSYVEEAAKYQRVMNEFLDSKC' A
#
# COMPACT_ATOMS: atom_id res chain seq x y z
N MET A 1 22.84 -11.63 7.55
CA MET A 1 23.54 -11.13 6.34
C MET A 1 22.49 -11.01 5.25
N CYS A 2 22.35 -9.84 4.62
CA CYS A 2 21.37 -9.64 3.54
C CYS A 2 21.94 -10.26 2.26
N ASN A 3 21.46 -11.44 1.86
CA ASN A 3 22.03 -12.25 0.77
C ASN A 3 21.23 -12.17 -0.55
N GLY A 4 20.19 -11.34 -0.60
CA GLY A 4 19.49 -11.01 -1.85
C GLY A 4 18.61 -12.11 -2.45
N THR A 5 18.22 -13.14 -1.70
CA THR A 5 17.41 -14.27 -2.22
C THR A 5 16.02 -13.87 -2.73
N LEU A 6 15.56 -12.64 -2.44
CA LEU A 6 14.31 -12.08 -2.96
C LEU A 6 14.49 -11.21 -4.21
N ALA A 7 15.70 -11.04 -4.75
CA ALA A 7 15.95 -10.14 -5.88
C ALA A 7 15.16 -10.50 -7.15
N GLY A 8 14.82 -11.78 -7.34
CA GLY A 8 13.96 -12.26 -8.44
C GLY A 8 12.48 -12.40 -8.09
N HIS A 9 12.06 -12.02 -6.88
CA HIS A 9 10.69 -12.19 -6.44
C HIS A 9 9.80 -11.07 -6.98
N VAL A 10 8.97 -11.39 -7.99
CA VAL A 10 8.03 -10.47 -8.61
C VAL A 10 6.63 -11.11 -8.61
N VAL A 11 5.61 -10.33 -8.27
CA VAL A 11 4.21 -10.81 -8.14
C VAL A 11 3.20 -9.97 -8.92
N THR A 12 3.66 -8.94 -9.63
CA THR A 12 2.81 -7.97 -10.34
C THR A 12 1.95 -8.61 -11.42
N ASP A 13 2.38 -9.75 -11.97
CA ASP A 13 1.68 -10.55 -12.99
C ASP A 13 0.42 -11.27 -12.48
N ARG A 14 0.19 -11.28 -11.16
CA ARG A 14 -0.93 -11.98 -10.51
C ARG A 14 -1.86 -11.05 -9.73
N LEU A 15 -1.64 -9.74 -9.74
CA LEU A 15 -2.43 -8.78 -8.97
C LEU A 15 -3.91 -8.77 -9.34
N GLN A 16 -4.22 -8.99 -10.63
CA GLN A 16 -5.59 -9.08 -11.13
C GLN A 16 -6.41 -10.24 -10.53
N ARG A 17 -5.76 -11.20 -9.86
CA ARG A 17 -6.43 -12.31 -9.16
C ARG A 17 -7.00 -11.90 -7.80
N ILE A 18 -6.67 -10.70 -7.32
CA ILE A 18 -7.20 -10.17 -6.05
C ILE A 18 -8.59 -9.60 -6.33
N GLU A 19 -9.62 -10.30 -5.85
CA GLU A 19 -11.04 -9.93 -6.04
C GLU A 19 -11.66 -9.31 -4.79
N VAL A 20 -10.91 -9.25 -3.69
CA VAL A 20 -11.38 -8.68 -2.43
C VAL A 20 -11.10 -7.17 -2.37
N PRO A 21 -11.90 -6.43 -1.57
CA PRO A 21 -11.63 -5.02 -1.31
C PRO A 21 -10.20 -4.84 -0.81
N THR A 22 -9.48 -3.90 -1.39
CA THR A 22 -8.05 -3.71 -1.09
C THR A 22 -7.76 -2.22 -0.89
N LEU A 23 -7.10 -1.90 0.21
CA LEU A 23 -6.55 -0.58 0.49
C LEU A 23 -5.03 -0.65 0.40
N ILE A 24 -4.45 0.25 -0.40
CA ILE A 24 -3.02 0.48 -0.50
C ILE A 24 -2.71 1.77 0.25
N MET A 25 -1.69 1.76 1.10
CA MET A 25 -1.24 2.91 1.89
C MET A 25 0.26 3.08 1.66
N SER A 26 0.71 4.30 1.37
CA SER A 26 2.14 4.58 1.16
C SER A 26 2.49 5.99 1.61
N GLY A 27 3.73 6.21 2.06
CA GLY A 27 4.28 7.55 2.28
C GLY A 27 4.79 8.20 0.99
N LYS A 28 4.79 9.53 0.96
CA LYS A 28 5.39 10.31 -0.13
C LYS A 28 6.91 10.11 -0.23
N TYR A 29 7.56 9.92 0.91
CA TYR A 29 9.02 9.75 1.03
C TYR A 29 9.42 8.30 1.31
N ASP A 30 8.53 7.34 1.03
CA ASP A 30 8.73 5.92 1.31
C ASP A 30 9.81 5.30 0.41
N GLU A 31 10.60 4.38 0.98
CA GLU A 31 11.53 3.53 0.22
C GLU A 31 10.77 2.65 -0.78
N CYS A 32 9.56 2.24 -0.41
CA CYS A 32 8.55 1.69 -1.32
C CYS A 32 7.86 2.83 -2.07
N THR A 33 8.56 3.41 -3.05
CA THR A 33 8.13 4.62 -3.76
C THR A 33 6.70 4.56 -4.29
N ALA A 34 6.11 5.75 -4.54
CA ALA A 34 4.79 5.88 -5.16
C ALA A 34 4.64 5.14 -6.50
N THR A 35 5.74 4.92 -7.24
CA THR A 35 5.71 4.09 -8.46
C THR A 35 5.37 2.64 -8.14
N THR A 36 5.94 2.09 -7.08
CA THR A 36 5.65 0.74 -6.60
C THR A 36 4.19 0.64 -6.16
N ALA A 37 3.72 1.53 -5.28
CA ALA A 37 2.34 1.54 -4.83
C ALA A 37 1.33 1.72 -5.98
N GLY A 38 1.64 2.60 -6.94
CA GLY A 38 0.85 2.81 -8.16
C GLY A 38 0.75 1.57 -9.05
N ALA A 39 1.79 0.74 -9.12
CA ALA A 39 1.74 -0.54 -9.83
C ALA A 39 0.75 -1.52 -9.17
N TYR A 40 0.72 -1.58 -7.82
CA TYR A 40 -0.29 -2.37 -7.09
C TYR A 40 -1.69 -1.82 -7.32
N HIS A 41 -1.89 -0.50 -7.24
CA HIS A 41 -3.20 0.12 -7.43
C HIS A 41 -3.76 -0.13 -8.83
N SER A 42 -2.89 -0.02 -9.85
CA SER A 42 -3.26 -0.28 -11.25
C SER A 42 -3.56 -1.75 -11.51
N GLY A 43 -2.87 -2.67 -10.82
CA GLY A 43 -3.03 -4.12 -11.01
C GLY A 43 -4.20 -4.74 -10.23
N ILE A 44 -4.60 -4.16 -9.10
CA ILE A 44 -5.68 -4.67 -8.25
C ILE A 44 -6.97 -3.91 -8.57
N LYS A 45 -7.90 -4.59 -9.25
CA LYS A 45 -9.18 -4.01 -9.68
C LYS A 45 -9.99 -3.51 -8.47
N GLY A 46 -10.38 -2.24 -8.50
CA GLY A 46 -11.21 -1.64 -7.47
C GLY A 46 -10.50 -1.37 -6.14
N SER A 47 -9.16 -1.44 -6.12
CA SER A 47 -8.38 -1.02 -4.95
C SER A 47 -8.54 0.50 -4.69
N ARG A 48 -8.45 0.91 -3.42
CA ARG A 48 -8.27 2.30 -3.01
C ARG A 48 -6.80 2.54 -2.71
N TRP A 49 -6.28 3.72 -3.02
CA TRP A 49 -4.94 4.13 -2.64
C TRP A 49 -4.97 5.41 -1.82
N GLU A 50 -4.35 5.38 -0.64
CA GLU A 50 -4.10 6.56 0.21
C GLU A 50 -2.60 6.90 0.21
N LEU A 51 -2.27 8.14 -0.16
CA LEU A 51 -0.92 8.70 -0.05
C LEU A 51 -0.80 9.57 1.22
N PHE A 52 0.23 9.29 2.01
CA PHE A 52 0.59 10.02 3.22
C PHE A 52 1.65 11.07 2.86
N GLU A 53 1.20 12.31 2.66
CA GLU A 53 2.00 13.41 2.11
C GLU A 53 3.19 13.80 2.98
N GLU A 54 3.13 13.55 4.30
CA GLU A 54 4.16 13.93 5.26
C GLU A 54 4.81 12.69 5.93
N SER A 55 4.71 11.52 5.28
CA SER A 55 5.25 10.25 5.77
C SER A 55 6.26 9.61 4.83
N SER A 56 7.14 8.79 5.41
CA SER A 56 7.99 7.83 4.72
C SER A 56 7.40 6.41 4.91
N HIS A 57 8.20 5.44 5.31
CA HIS A 57 7.79 4.04 5.42
C HIS A 57 6.87 3.75 6.61
N LEU A 58 7.04 4.48 7.72
CA LEU A 58 6.33 4.23 8.96
C LEU A 58 5.15 5.19 9.11
N SER A 59 4.30 5.28 8.09
CA SER A 59 3.16 6.20 8.05
C SER A 59 2.18 6.04 9.23
N TYR A 60 2.14 4.85 9.84
CA TYR A 60 1.36 4.57 11.05
C TYR A 60 1.94 5.21 12.33
N VAL A 61 3.22 5.60 12.31
CA VAL A 61 3.89 6.37 13.37
C VAL A 61 3.89 7.85 13.01
N GLU A 62 4.28 8.19 11.78
CA GLU A 62 4.52 9.56 11.32
C GLU A 62 3.23 10.37 11.23
N GLU A 63 2.15 9.77 10.73
CA GLU A 63 0.81 10.39 10.61
C GLU A 63 -0.26 9.50 11.29
N ALA A 64 0.02 9.03 12.51
CA ALA A 64 -0.77 8.01 13.21
C ALA A 64 -2.29 8.26 13.23
N ALA A 65 -2.73 9.50 13.50
CA ALA A 65 -4.14 9.84 13.54
C ALA A 65 -4.82 9.71 12.15
N LYS A 66 -4.14 10.14 11.09
CA LYS A 66 -4.63 9.98 9.71
C LYS A 66 -4.65 8.51 9.33
N TYR A 67 -3.59 7.77 9.68
CA TYR A 67 -3.48 6.34 9.39
C TYR A 67 -4.64 5.55 9.98
N GLN A 68 -4.91 5.75 11.28
CA GLN A 68 -6.01 5.09 11.97
C GLN A 68 -7.37 5.45 11.36
N ARG A 69 -7.59 6.73 11.04
CA ARG A 69 -8.84 7.16 10.39
C ARG A 69 -9.05 6.46 9.05
N VAL A 70 -8.06 6.48 8.17
CA VAL A 70 -8.15 5.86 6.83
C VAL A 70 -8.37 4.35 6.93
N MET A 71 -7.66 3.69 7.85
CA MET A 71 -7.81 2.26 8.11
C MET A 71 -9.21 1.91 8.60
N ASN A 72 -9.73 2.65 9.59
CA ASN A 72 -11.07 2.43 10.12
C ASN A 72 -12.16 2.71 9.07
N GLU A 73 -12.04 3.80 8.31
CA GLU A 73 -12.96 4.11 7.20
C GLU A 73 -13.03 2.94 6.18
N PHE A 74 -11.89 2.31 5.89
CA PHE A 74 -11.86 1.16 4.97
C PHE A 74 -12.52 -0.07 5.59
N LEU A 75 -12.24 -0.38 6.86
CA LEU A 75 -12.83 -1.51 7.56
C LEU A 75 -14.36 -1.36 7.74
N ASP A 76 -14.83 -0.15 8.03
CA ASP A 76 -16.24 0.16 8.20
C ASP A 76 -17.02 0.15 6.86
N SER A 77 -16.35 0.40 5.73
CA SER A 77 -16.97 0.43 4.39
C SER A 77 -17.55 -0.91 3.90
N LYS A 78 -17.40 -1.98 4.70
CA LYS A 78 -17.85 -3.35 4.39
C LYS A 78 -18.88 -3.90 5.40
N CYS A 79 -19.36 -3.08 6.33
CA CYS A 79 -20.61 -3.31 7.05
C CYS A 79 -21.81 -2.82 6.21
#